data_AF-A0A528X9V8-F1
#
_entry.id   AF-A0A528X9V8-F1
#
_cell.length_a   1.000
_cell.length_b   1.000
_cell.length_c   1.000
_cell.angle_alpha   90.00
_cell.angle_beta   90.00
_cell.angle_gamma   90.00
#
_symmetry.space_group_name_H-M   'P 1'
#
loop_
_entity.id
_entity.type
_entity.pdbx_description
1 polymer ?
#
loop_
_entity_poly.entity_id
_entity_poly.type
_entity_poly.pdbx_seq_one_letter_code
_entity_poly.pdbx_strand_id
1 'polypeptide(L)'
;MADETPSAPDMRDLMATIGEVLLLWGFLETAMRERLYVLRNGDAGHSKMSLLVRWQHAEQSAALDDLHFQQLVEDIIAAAVVRNSLAHGLSSASVDSRGSEEPRVVCRDRDGIAVTYSLSALEKAKQQIHDVRIRVQNR
;
A
#
# COMPACT_ATOMS: atom_id res chain seq x y z
N MET A 1 30.88 6.54 -27.22
CA MET A 1 30.07 5.94 -26.16
C MET A 1 29.21 7.05 -25.62
N ALA A 2 27.93 7.08 -25.98
CA ALA A 2 27.01 8.08 -25.45
C ALA A 2 26.80 7.75 -23.98
N ASP A 3 27.08 8.74 -23.14
CA ASP A 3 26.81 8.72 -21.71
C ASP A 3 25.28 8.68 -21.55
N GLU A 4 24.72 7.50 -21.28
CA GLU A 4 23.30 7.34 -20.94
C GLU A 4 23.11 7.86 -19.51
N THR A 5 23.13 9.19 -19.35
CA THR A 5 22.59 9.81 -18.14
C THR A 5 21.16 9.32 -17.97
N PRO A 6 20.78 8.71 -16.83
CA PRO A 6 19.42 8.23 -16.62
C PRO A 6 18.46 9.40 -16.83
N SER A 7 17.47 9.20 -17.68
CA SER A 7 16.45 10.22 -17.95
C SER A 7 15.71 10.55 -16.66
N ALA A 8 15.40 11.83 -16.45
CA ALA A 8 14.56 12.23 -15.34
C ALA A 8 13.22 11.47 -15.38
N PRO A 9 12.65 11.05 -14.24
CA PRO A 9 11.42 10.27 -14.23
C PRO A 9 10.27 11.05 -14.88
N ASP A 10 9.49 10.36 -15.71
CA ASP A 10 8.42 10.98 -16.50
C ASP A 10 7.01 10.61 -16.00
N MET A 11 5.98 10.98 -16.77
CA MET A 11 4.59 10.66 -16.43
C MET A 11 4.32 9.15 -16.46
N ARG A 12 5.01 8.41 -17.33
CA ARG A 12 4.87 6.96 -17.40
C ARG A 12 5.43 6.32 -16.14
N ASP A 13 6.58 6.77 -15.66
CA ASP A 13 7.16 6.27 -14.40
C ASP A 13 6.20 6.53 -13.23
N LEU A 14 5.67 7.76 -13.12
CA LEU A 14 4.70 8.10 -12.07
C LEU A 14 3.45 7.21 -12.12
N MET A 15 2.86 7.05 -13.31
CA MET A 15 1.66 6.23 -13.47
C MET A 15 1.93 4.73 -13.25
N ALA A 16 3.11 4.25 -13.64
CA ALA A 16 3.55 2.88 -13.36
C ALA A 16 3.67 2.64 -11.86
N THR A 17 4.37 3.52 -11.13
CA THR A 17 4.52 3.43 -9.67
C THR A 17 3.16 3.44 -8.97
N ILE A 18 2.19 4.27 -9.38
CA ILE A 18 0.82 4.25 -8.84
C ILE A 18 0.17 2.88 -9.07
N GLY A 19 0.24 2.36 -10.31
CA GLY A 19 -0.30 1.05 -10.66
C GLY A 19 0.31 -0.06 -9.83
N GLU A 20 1.62 -0.02 -9.61
CA GLU A 20 2.34 -0.98 -8.78
C GLU A 20 1.95 -0.91 -7.31
N VAL A 21 1.74 0.29 -6.72
CA VAL A 21 1.19 0.42 -5.36
C VAL A 21 -0.16 -0.30 -5.25
N LEU A 22 -1.06 -0.06 -6.20
CA LEU A 22 -2.40 -0.67 -6.21
C LEU A 22 -2.33 -2.19 -6.41
N LEU A 23 -1.43 -2.67 -7.26
CA LEU A 23 -1.24 -4.09 -7.53
C LEU A 23 -0.63 -4.83 -6.32
N LEU A 24 0.42 -4.28 -5.73
CA LEU A 24 1.07 -4.83 -4.54
C LEU A 24 0.10 -4.91 -3.36
N TRP A 25 -0.79 -3.91 -3.22
CA TRP A 25 -1.86 -3.97 -2.23
C TRP A 25 -2.78 -5.18 -2.46
N GLY A 26 -3.15 -5.46 -3.72
CA GLY A 26 -3.91 -6.67 -4.07
C GLY A 26 -3.20 -7.95 -3.63
N PHE A 27 -1.88 -8.03 -3.80
CA PHE A 27 -1.09 -9.18 -3.32
C PHE A 27 -1.04 -9.30 -1.80
N LEU A 28 -0.99 -8.18 -1.08
CA LEU A 28 -1.12 -8.17 0.37
C LEU A 28 -2.48 -8.68 0.81
N GLU A 29 -3.58 -8.20 0.21
CA GLU A 29 -4.93 -8.69 0.53
C GLU A 29 -5.07 -10.20 0.27
N THR A 30 -4.48 -10.71 -0.81
CA THR A 30 -4.45 -12.15 -1.08
C THR A 30 -3.73 -12.91 0.03
N ALA A 31 -2.53 -12.47 0.43
CA ALA A 31 -1.78 -13.10 1.52
C ALA A 31 -2.57 -13.09 2.85
N MET A 32 -3.26 -11.99 3.17
CA MET A 32 -4.11 -11.91 4.37
C MET A 32 -5.29 -12.88 4.30
N ARG A 33 -5.90 -13.08 3.12
CA ARG A 33 -6.99 -14.05 2.93
C ARG A 33 -6.51 -15.49 3.08
N GLU A 34 -5.37 -15.82 2.49
CA GLU A 34 -4.74 -17.15 2.62
C GLU A 34 -4.43 -17.45 4.09
N ARG A 35 -3.81 -16.50 4.80
CA ARG A 35 -3.53 -16.62 6.23
C ARG A 35 -4.79 -16.79 7.07
N LEU A 36 -5.82 -15.99 6.79
CA LEU A 36 -7.10 -16.08 7.49
C LEU A 36 -7.79 -17.44 7.25
N TYR A 37 -7.70 -17.99 6.04
CA TYR A 37 -8.22 -19.31 5.71
C TYR A 37 -7.54 -20.41 6.53
N VAL A 38 -6.21 -20.33 6.70
CA VAL A 38 -5.43 -21.26 7.54
C VAL A 38 -5.85 -21.14 9.01
N LEU A 39 -5.90 -19.93 9.57
CA LEU A 39 -6.28 -19.71 10.98
C LEU A 39 -7.70 -20.18 11.31
N ARG A 40 -8.59 -20.20 10.32
CA ARG A 40 -9.98 -20.64 10.47
C ARG A 40 -10.23 -22.10 10.09
N ASN A 41 -9.17 -22.88 9.86
CA ASN A 41 -9.27 -24.27 9.40
C ASN A 41 -10.19 -24.44 8.17
N GLY A 42 -10.14 -23.47 7.25
CA GLY A 42 -10.91 -23.48 6.00
C GLY A 42 -12.32 -22.88 6.07
N ASP A 43 -12.74 -22.31 7.20
CA ASP A 43 -14.01 -21.60 7.27
C ASP A 43 -13.93 -20.20 6.63
N ALA A 44 -14.55 -20.08 5.45
CA ALA A 44 -14.64 -18.83 4.68
C ALA A 44 -15.68 -17.83 5.23
N GLY A 45 -16.30 -18.11 6.39
CA GLY A 45 -17.39 -17.37 7.05
C GLY A 45 -17.59 -15.91 6.60
N HIS A 46 -18.82 -15.61 6.21
CA HIS A 46 -19.21 -14.27 5.76
C HIS A 46 -19.26 -13.31 6.96
N SER A 47 -18.48 -12.24 6.91
CA SER A 47 -18.51 -11.17 7.91
C SER A 47 -18.53 -9.82 7.20
N LYS A 48 -19.28 -8.88 7.79
CA LYS A 48 -19.40 -7.49 7.31
C LYS A 48 -18.15 -6.65 7.61
N MET A 49 -17.21 -7.18 8.40
CA MET A 49 -15.99 -6.48 8.76
C MET A 49 -15.00 -6.45 7.60
N SER A 50 -14.17 -5.40 7.52
CA SER A 50 -13.11 -5.32 6.52
C SER A 50 -12.11 -6.46 6.66
N LEU A 51 -11.40 -6.80 5.58
CA LEU A 51 -10.41 -7.87 5.60
C LEU A 51 -9.35 -7.67 6.68
N LEU A 52 -8.80 -6.45 6.80
CA LEU A 52 -7.81 -6.11 7.83
C LEU A 52 -8.33 -6.39 9.23
N VAL A 53 -9.55 -5.95 9.56
CA VAL A 53 -10.11 -6.14 10.90
C VAL A 53 -10.40 -7.62 11.18
N ARG A 54 -10.88 -8.38 10.19
CA ARG A 54 -11.10 -9.84 10.33
C ARG A 54 -9.79 -10.58 10.56
N TRP A 55 -8.76 -10.25 9.78
CA TRP A 55 -7.43 -10.84 9.92
C TRP A 55 -6.81 -10.48 11.28
N GLN A 56 -6.91 -9.21 11.68
CA GLN A 56 -6.38 -8.74 12.95
C GLN A 56 -7.00 -9.48 14.15
N HIS A 57 -8.33 -9.62 14.16
CA HIS A 57 -9.02 -10.32 15.24
C HIS A 57 -8.62 -11.81 15.31
N ALA A 58 -8.42 -12.47 14.17
CA ALA A 58 -8.01 -13.88 14.13
C ALA A 58 -6.58 -14.08 14.65
N GLU A 59 -5.64 -13.20 14.27
CA GLU A 59 -4.26 -13.24 14.75
C GLU A 59 -4.15 -12.89 16.24
N GLN A 60 -4.89 -11.88 16.72
CA GLN A 60 -4.90 -11.51 18.15
C GLN A 60 -5.42 -12.64 19.05
N SER A 61 -6.41 -13.42 18.57
CA SER A 61 -6.88 -14.60 19.31
C SER A 61 -5.83 -15.71 19.40
N ALA A 62 -4.84 -15.73 18.51
CA ALA A 62 -3.75 -16.73 18.51
C ALA A 62 -2.54 -16.30 19.34
N ALA A 63 -2.28 -15.00 19.51
CA ALA A 63 -1.16 -14.46 20.29
C ALA A 63 -1.51 -13.11 20.95
N LEU A 64 -1.85 -13.16 22.24
CA LEU A 64 -2.09 -11.96 23.05
C LEU A 64 -0.76 -11.21 23.29
N ASP A 65 -0.77 -9.87 23.18
CA ASP A 65 0.34 -8.94 23.47
C ASP A 65 1.62 -9.06 22.61
N ASP A 66 1.50 -9.51 21.36
CA ASP A 66 2.60 -9.50 20.39
C ASP A 66 2.87 -8.08 19.84
N LEU A 67 3.93 -7.42 20.35
CA LEU A 67 4.36 -6.09 19.90
C LEU A 67 4.76 -6.06 18.41
N HIS A 68 5.35 -7.14 17.88
CA HIS A 68 5.72 -7.20 16.47
C HIS A 68 4.49 -7.26 15.57
N PHE A 69 3.42 -7.89 16.06
CA PHE A 69 2.12 -7.89 15.41
C PHE A 69 1.45 -6.52 15.46
N GLN A 70 1.51 -5.82 16.59
CA GLN A 70 0.98 -4.45 16.69
C GLN A 70 1.66 -3.52 15.68
N GLN A 71 2.99 -3.56 15.59
CA GLN A 71 3.73 -2.80 14.59
C GLN A 71 3.34 -3.19 13.16
N LEU A 72 3.14 -4.49 12.89
CA LEU A 72 2.69 -4.95 11.56
C LEU A 72 1.33 -4.35 11.20
N VAL A 73 0.40 -4.29 12.14
CA VAL A 73 -0.93 -3.69 11.92
C VAL A 73 -0.78 -2.19 11.61
N GLU A 74 0.03 -1.46 12.37
CA GLU A 74 0.29 -0.04 12.13
C GLU A 74 0.89 0.20 10.73
N ASP A 75 1.85 -0.64 10.33
CA ASP A 75 2.49 -0.53 9.02
C ASP A 75 1.50 -0.81 7.87
N ILE A 76 0.57 -1.76 8.06
CA ILE A 76 -0.51 -2.03 7.08
C ILE A 76 -1.48 -0.85 7.02
N ILE A 77 -1.84 -0.24 8.16
CA ILE A 77 -2.72 0.93 8.21
C ILE A 77 -2.08 2.11 7.47
N ALA A 78 -0.80 2.39 7.72
CA ALA A 78 -0.07 3.45 7.04
C ALA A 78 -0.04 3.22 5.51
N ALA A 79 0.21 1.99 5.06
CA ALA A 79 0.12 1.64 3.63
C ALA A 79 -1.30 1.80 3.07
N ALA A 80 -2.33 1.44 3.84
CA ALA A 80 -3.73 1.58 3.46
C ALA A 80 -4.13 3.04 3.21
N VAL A 81 -3.58 3.99 3.98
CA VAL A 81 -3.83 5.43 3.79
C VAL A 81 -3.41 5.88 2.40
N VAL A 82 -2.19 5.53 1.99
CA VAL A 82 -1.67 5.87 0.65
C VAL A 82 -2.51 5.20 -0.43
N ARG A 83 -2.73 3.88 -0.32
CA ARG A 83 -3.53 3.13 -1.29
C ARG A 83 -4.96 3.68 -1.43
N ASN A 84 -5.62 4.00 -0.32
CA ASN A 84 -6.99 4.53 -0.36
C ASN A 84 -7.04 5.91 -1.01
N SER A 85 -6.04 6.75 -0.75
CA SER A 85 -5.90 8.05 -1.41
C SER A 85 -5.77 7.88 -2.93
N LEU A 86 -4.93 6.95 -3.39
CA LEU A 86 -4.75 6.67 -4.81
C LEU A 86 -6.00 6.06 -5.46
N ALA A 87 -6.64 5.10 -4.79
CA ALA A 87 -7.78 4.37 -5.35
C ALA A 87 -9.07 5.20 -5.42
N HIS A 88 -9.24 6.18 -4.52
CA HIS A 88 -10.50 6.89 -4.36
C HIS A 88 -10.39 8.41 -4.49
N GLY A 89 -9.20 8.97 -4.32
CA GLY A 89 -8.97 10.40 -4.21
C GLY A 89 -8.16 11.02 -5.34
N LEU A 90 -7.61 10.24 -6.26
CA LEU A 90 -6.72 10.76 -7.31
C LEU A 90 -7.40 11.88 -8.11
N SER A 91 -6.78 13.07 -8.09
CA SER A 91 -7.36 14.30 -8.64
C SER A 91 -6.49 14.96 -9.71
N SER A 92 -5.17 14.88 -9.58
CA SER A 92 -4.23 15.33 -10.62
C SER A 92 -2.89 14.60 -10.51
N ALA A 93 -2.15 14.61 -11.62
CA ALA A 93 -0.77 14.14 -11.71
C ALA A 93 0.06 15.23 -12.40
N SER A 94 1.29 15.44 -11.95
CA SER A 94 2.18 16.47 -12.47
C SER A 94 3.60 15.96 -12.54
N VAL A 95 4.27 16.31 -13.63
CA VAL A 95 5.68 16.04 -13.92
C VAL A 95 6.26 17.33 -14.42
N ASP A 96 7.36 17.77 -13.82
CA ASP A 96 8.09 18.93 -14.33
C ASP A 96 9.07 18.50 -15.43
N SER A 97 8.78 18.90 -16.67
CA SER A 97 9.62 18.63 -17.83
C SER A 97 10.99 19.33 -17.78
N ARG A 98 11.18 20.29 -16.87
CA ARG A 98 12.45 20.98 -16.64
C ARG A 98 13.29 20.31 -15.53
N GLY A 99 12.73 19.32 -14.82
CA GLY A 99 13.43 18.55 -13.79
C GLY A 99 13.69 19.27 -12.46
N SER A 100 13.03 20.40 -12.20
CA SER A 100 13.18 21.16 -10.95
C SER A 100 12.30 20.64 -9.82
N GLU A 101 11.22 19.92 -10.14
CA GLU A 101 10.32 19.30 -9.16
C GLU A 101 10.17 17.80 -9.41
N GLU A 102 10.09 17.03 -8.32
CA GLU A 102 9.81 15.59 -8.39
C GLU A 102 8.38 15.35 -8.94
N PRO A 103 8.18 14.34 -9.81
CA PRO A 103 6.85 13.91 -10.21
C PRO A 103 5.96 13.62 -9.01
N ARG A 104 4.70 14.00 -9.10
CA ARG A 104 3.76 13.91 -7.97
C ARG A 104 2.32 13.73 -8.41
N VAL A 105 1.52 13.21 -7.48
CA VAL A 105 0.07 13.19 -7.58
C VAL A 105 -0.57 13.95 -6.44
N VAL A 106 -1.74 14.52 -6.72
CA VAL A 106 -2.62 15.10 -5.70
C VAL A 106 -3.84 14.21 -5.58
N CYS A 107 -4.08 13.73 -4.37
CA CYS A 107 -5.30 13.05 -3.98
C CYS A 107 -6.16 14.00 -3.14
N ARG A 108 -7.47 13.75 -3.08
CA ARG A 108 -8.39 14.38 -2.13
C ARG A 108 -8.92 13.34 -1.18
N ASP A 109 -8.93 13.67 0.11
CA ASP A 109 -9.60 12.85 1.11
C ASP A 109 -11.13 13.05 1.07
N ARG A 110 -11.83 12.45 2.04
CA ARG A 110 -13.29 12.51 2.14
C ARG A 110 -13.82 13.91 2.45
N ASP A 111 -13.01 14.74 3.10
CA ASP A 111 -13.34 16.12 3.44
C ASP A 111 -12.94 17.09 2.31
N GLY A 112 -12.37 16.55 1.21
CA GLY A 112 -11.91 17.30 0.05
C GLY A 112 -10.52 17.93 0.22
N ILE A 113 -9.82 17.62 1.32
CA ILE A 113 -8.49 18.14 1.61
C ILE A 113 -7.49 17.48 0.65
N ALA A 114 -6.65 18.31 0.04
CA ALA A 114 -5.63 17.85 -0.88
C ALA A 114 -4.44 17.24 -0.13
N VAL A 115 -4.05 16.02 -0.51
CA VAL A 115 -2.86 15.32 -0.05
C VAL A 115 -1.97 15.04 -1.26
N THR A 116 -0.71 15.46 -1.18
CA THR A 116 0.25 15.31 -2.28
C THR A 116 1.21 14.16 -1.98
N TYR A 117 1.39 13.25 -2.94
CA TYR A 117 2.40 12.20 -2.89
C TYR A 117 3.41 12.39 -4.01
N SER A 118 4.69 12.50 -3.67
CA SER A 118 5.77 12.48 -4.64
C SER A 118 6.09 11.07 -5.11
N LEU A 119 6.81 10.94 -6.23
CA LEU A 119 7.25 9.65 -6.76
C LEU A 119 8.02 8.84 -5.71
N SER A 120 8.98 9.45 -5.01
CA SER A 120 9.74 8.82 -3.93
C SER A 120 8.86 8.38 -2.76
N ALA A 121 7.80 9.12 -2.42
CA ALA A 121 6.84 8.70 -1.41
C ALA A 121 6.05 7.46 -1.85
N LEU A 122 5.68 7.38 -3.13
CA LEU A 122 5.01 6.22 -3.71
C LEU A 122 5.94 5.00 -3.80
N GLU A 123 7.21 5.19 -4.15
CA GLU A 123 8.23 4.11 -4.12
C GLU A 123 8.44 3.57 -2.70
N LYS A 124 8.48 4.44 -1.69
CA LYS A 124 8.51 4.02 -0.28
C LYS A 124 7.25 3.23 0.10
N ALA A 125 6.07 3.66 -0.36
CA ALA A 125 4.83 2.94 -0.12
C ALA A 125 4.84 1.54 -0.78
N LYS A 126 5.40 1.39 -1.99
CA LYS A 126 5.59 0.08 -2.62
C LYS A 126 6.46 -0.83 -1.75
N GLN A 127 7.61 -0.34 -1.31
CA GLN A 127 8.52 -1.12 -0.46
C GLN A 127 7.84 -1.52 0.85
N GLN A 128 7.14 -0.58 1.49
CA GLN A 128 6.40 -0.85 2.72
C GLN A 128 5.33 -1.94 2.51
N ILE A 129 4.54 -1.87 1.43
CA ILE A 129 3.53 -2.90 1.11
C ILE A 129 4.18 -4.26 0.88
N HIS A 130 5.32 -4.28 0.19
CA HIS A 130 6.08 -5.52 -0.03
C HIS A 130 6.56 -6.14 1.28
N ASP A 131 7.14 -5.34 2.17
CA ASP A 131 7.69 -5.80 3.45
C ASP A 131 6.59 -6.31 4.39
N VAL A 132 5.46 -5.60 4.49
CA VAL A 132 4.33 -6.06 5.31
C VAL A 132 3.71 -7.33 4.72
N ARG A 133 3.68 -7.50 3.40
CA ARG A 133 3.22 -8.74 2.76
C ARG A 133 4.09 -9.92 3.17
N ILE A 134 5.42 -9.78 3.11
CA ILE A 134 6.35 -10.84 3.52
C ILE A 134 6.10 -11.20 5.00
N ARG A 135 5.92 -10.19 5.86
CA ARG A 135 5.62 -10.42 7.28
C ARG A 135 4.30 -11.15 7.50
N VAL A 136 3.25 -10.81 6.76
CA VAL A 136 1.96 -11.53 6.80
C VAL A 136 2.11 -12.98 6.37
N GLN A 137 2.90 -13.26 5.32
CA GLN A 137 3.13 -14.62 4.81
C GLN A 137 3.94 -15.49 5.77
N ASN A 138 4.81 -14.89 6.57
CA ASN A 138 5.70 -15.59 7.49
C ASN A 138 5.14 -15.70 8.92
N ARG A 139 3.94 -15.18 9.19
CA ARG A 139 3.20 -15.51 10.41
C ARG A 139 2.61 -16.90 10.29
#